data_AF-R5VKY0-F1
#
_entry.id   AF-R5VKY0-F1
#
_cell.length_a   1.000
_cell.length_b   1.000
_cell.length_c   1.000
_cell.angle_alpha   90.00
_cell.angle_beta   90.00
_cell.angle_gamma   90.00
#
_symmetry.space_group_name_H-M   'P 1'
#
loop_
_entity.id
_entity.type
_entity.pdbx_description
1 polymer ?
#
loop_
_entity_poly.entity_id
_entity_poly.type
_entity_poly.pdbx_seq_one_letter_code
_entity_poly.pdbx_strand_id
1 'polypeptide(L)'
;MADSKGYQFFQNRQCEYFPCHEVEKEEDFNCLFCYCPLYQKERCLGHPSLLLNEKGQKIKDCSKCELVHRREMYDAVIRALAERDEVVTLNVGTLRERIWERMAQIASWDRMDQEMYRTHKAKAVGSIAARMEEAKHLYRVSILLQPFSRQCVKKGYFQIGEEKIRCQVLEKLDLDQIQQGYFYTFHAPEFPVKKTDDLLQQYYFEVYQIACLDVVREWIREYLARKHSVRETRYASPSFGPGFYGMELEATEKILSLMNPEKAGVSWQEGSMHPLMSLAGMYLISKKDVLPSCRDCASCIGGKEGCQYCSNNR
;
A
#
# COMPACT_ATOMS: atom_id res chain seq x y z
N MET A 1 -2.00 -24.25 30.17
CA MET A 1 -0.58 -23.88 30.26
C MET A 1 -0.07 -23.77 28.84
N ALA A 2 0.12 -22.54 28.32
CA ALA A 2 0.66 -22.36 26.99
C ALA A 2 2.15 -22.74 27.01
N ASP A 3 2.53 -23.57 26.04
CA ASP A 3 3.84 -24.20 25.89
C ASP A 3 4.95 -23.13 25.74
N SER A 4 5.62 -22.78 26.84
CA SER A 4 6.71 -21.81 26.86
C SER A 4 7.96 -22.45 26.26
N LYS A 5 8.16 -22.28 24.95
CA LYS A 5 9.37 -22.76 24.28
C LYS A 5 10.59 -21.99 24.78
N GLY A 6 11.64 -22.71 25.20
CA GLY A 6 12.83 -22.13 25.86
C GLY A 6 13.63 -21.10 25.04
N TYR A 7 13.38 -20.96 23.73
CA TYR A 7 14.04 -19.95 22.90
C TYR A 7 13.41 -18.55 22.99
N GLN A 8 12.20 -18.43 23.56
CA GLN A 8 11.45 -17.16 23.63
C GLN A 8 11.80 -16.33 24.87
N PHE A 9 12.58 -16.89 25.79
CA PHE A 9 12.90 -16.25 27.06
C PHE A 9 14.30 -16.60 27.55
N PHE A 10 15.04 -15.59 28.00
CA PHE A 10 16.36 -15.76 28.61
C PHE A 10 16.56 -14.70 29.70
N GLN A 11 17.22 -15.06 30.79
CA GLN A 11 17.60 -14.14 31.86
C GLN A 11 19.08 -14.28 32.19
N ASN A 12 19.84 -13.20 32.03
CA ASN A 12 21.22 -13.15 32.49
C ASN A 12 21.30 -12.50 33.88
N ARG A 13 20.94 -13.23 34.94
CA ARG A 13 21.02 -12.76 36.33
C ARG A 13 22.45 -12.46 36.80
N GLN A 14 23.47 -12.88 36.06
CA GLN A 14 24.88 -12.61 36.34
C GLN A 14 25.37 -11.29 35.70
N CYS A 15 24.54 -10.64 34.88
CA CYS A 15 24.87 -9.35 34.29
C CYS A 15 24.92 -8.27 35.37
N GLU A 16 25.99 -7.46 35.38
CA GLU A 16 26.15 -6.34 36.32
C GLU A 16 25.04 -5.28 36.18
N TYR A 17 24.40 -5.25 35.02
CA TYR A 17 23.26 -4.38 34.73
C TYR A 17 21.91 -5.09 34.89
N PHE A 18 21.78 -6.24 35.57
CA PHE A 18 20.47 -6.90 35.72
C PHE A 18 19.74 -6.44 36.98
N PRO A 19 18.45 -6.03 36.90
CA PRO A 19 17.71 -5.71 35.67
C PRO A 19 18.19 -4.38 35.07
N CYS A 20 18.20 -4.29 33.72
CA CYS A 20 18.79 -3.11 33.04
C CYS A 20 17.96 -1.83 33.22
N HIS A 21 16.70 -2.00 33.64
CA HIS A 21 15.80 -0.95 34.06
C HIS A 21 15.04 -1.44 35.31
N GLU A 22 14.53 -0.50 36.09
CA GLU A 22 13.61 -0.82 37.19
C GLU A 22 12.38 -1.53 36.61
N VAL A 23 12.01 -2.68 37.17
CA VAL A 23 10.85 -3.47 36.72
C VAL A 23 10.00 -3.91 37.90
N GLU A 24 8.70 -3.98 37.69
CA GLU A 24 7.77 -4.49 38.71
C GLU A 24 7.99 -5.98 39.01
N LYS A 25 8.40 -6.77 37.99
CA LYS A 25 8.59 -8.23 38.10
C LYS A 25 9.85 -8.69 37.37
N GLU A 26 10.93 -8.88 38.12
CA GLU A 26 12.18 -9.43 37.58
C GLU A 26 12.01 -10.81 36.96
N GLU A 27 11.06 -11.63 37.42
CA GLU A 27 10.78 -12.97 36.91
C GLU A 27 10.27 -12.99 35.45
N ASP A 28 9.68 -11.88 34.99
CA ASP A 28 9.20 -11.72 33.63
C ASP A 28 10.19 -10.98 32.72
N PHE A 29 11.31 -10.49 33.29
CA PHE A 29 12.33 -9.74 32.57
C PHE A 29 13.05 -10.61 31.55
N ASN A 30 13.12 -10.19 30.29
CA ASN A 30 13.73 -10.95 29.20
C ASN A 30 14.98 -10.25 28.67
N CYS A 31 16.11 -10.93 28.74
CA CYS A 31 17.42 -10.47 28.26
C CYS A 31 17.68 -10.80 26.77
N LEU A 32 16.79 -11.52 26.08
CA LEU A 32 17.01 -11.89 24.67
C LEU A 32 17.26 -10.68 23.75
N PHE A 33 16.61 -9.57 24.04
CA PHE A 33 16.73 -8.32 23.30
C PHE A 33 17.35 -7.22 24.16
N CYS A 34 18.42 -7.55 24.90
CA CYS A 34 19.20 -6.58 25.69
C CYS A 34 19.58 -5.32 24.89
N TYR A 35 19.83 -5.46 23.58
CA TYR A 35 19.75 -4.34 22.65
C TYR A 35 18.42 -4.39 21.90
N CYS A 36 17.68 -3.28 21.88
CA CYS A 36 16.39 -3.22 21.21
C CYS A 36 16.56 -3.33 19.69
N PRO A 37 16.13 -4.43 19.05
CA PRO A 37 16.28 -4.59 17.60
C PRO A 37 15.33 -3.66 16.82
N LEU A 38 14.35 -3.04 17.49
CA LEU A 38 13.41 -2.08 16.92
C LEU A 38 13.90 -0.63 16.98
N TYR A 39 15.13 -0.37 17.45
CA TYR A 39 15.64 0.99 17.61
C TYR A 39 15.53 1.83 16.33
N GLN A 40 15.86 1.25 15.16
CA GLN A 40 15.82 1.95 13.88
C GLN A 40 14.43 2.00 13.22
N LYS A 41 13.43 1.23 13.69
CA LYS A 41 12.08 1.22 13.11
C LYS A 41 11.36 2.53 13.43
N GLU A 42 11.04 3.36 12.45
CA GLU A 42 10.29 4.61 12.69
C GLU A 42 8.99 4.38 13.48
N ARG A 43 8.18 3.41 13.04
CA ARG A 43 7.00 2.91 13.77
C ARG A 43 7.41 1.77 14.71
N CYS A 44 8.00 2.13 15.85
CA CYS A 44 8.36 1.17 16.88
C CYS A 44 7.13 0.73 17.68
N LEU A 45 7.09 -0.52 18.14
CA LEU A 45 6.04 -1.00 19.05
C LEU A 45 6.13 -0.35 20.44
N GLY A 46 7.31 0.16 20.80
CA GLY A 46 7.56 0.80 22.10
C GLY A 46 7.27 2.29 22.08
N HIS A 47 7.43 2.92 23.25
CA HIS A 47 7.21 4.35 23.46
C HIS A 47 8.53 5.06 23.83
N PRO A 48 9.49 5.18 22.88
CA PRO A 48 10.72 5.90 23.17
C PRO A 48 10.45 7.40 23.34
N SER A 49 11.21 8.03 24.22
CA SER A 49 11.32 9.49 24.23
C SER A 49 12.24 9.94 23.08
N LEU A 50 12.18 11.23 22.71
CA LEU A 50 13.04 11.80 21.67
C LEU A 50 13.97 12.83 22.29
N LEU A 51 15.27 12.68 22.04
CA LEU A 51 16.31 13.63 22.41
C LEU A 51 16.85 14.31 21.14
N LEU A 52 17.40 15.50 21.30
CA LEU A 52 18.17 16.17 20.25
C LEU A 52 19.65 16.00 20.57
N ASN A 53 20.43 15.50 19.61
CA ASN A 53 21.89 15.53 19.75
C ASN A 53 22.44 16.94 19.49
N GLU A 54 23.74 17.12 19.69
CA GLU A 54 24.45 18.39 19.47
C GLU A 54 24.33 18.93 18.03
N LYS A 55 24.00 18.06 17.07
CA LYS A 55 23.75 18.42 15.66
C LYS A 55 22.28 18.71 15.37
N GLY A 56 21.41 18.72 16.38
CA GLY A 56 19.97 18.93 16.25
C GLY A 56 19.18 17.75 15.66
N GLN A 57 19.79 16.56 15.58
CA GLN A 57 19.11 15.36 15.08
C GLN A 57 18.28 14.72 16.17
N LYS A 58 17.06 14.28 15.82
CA LYS A 58 16.19 13.51 16.73
C LYS A 58 16.75 12.10 16.88
N ILE A 59 17.09 11.75 18.12
CA ILE A 59 17.55 10.42 18.52
C ILE A 59 16.52 9.82 19.48
N LYS A 60 16.27 8.52 19.37
CA LYS A 60 15.40 7.82 20.32
C LYS A 60 16.14 7.57 21.61
N ASP A 61 15.50 7.93 22.71
CA ASP A 61 15.84 7.50 24.06
C ASP A 61 14.88 6.40 24.50
N CYS A 62 15.41 5.18 24.56
CA CYS A 62 14.69 3.98 24.95
C CYS A 62 14.93 3.59 26.41
N SER A 63 15.64 4.41 27.21
CA SER A 63 16.03 4.07 28.59
C SER A 63 14.86 3.72 29.51
N LYS A 64 13.66 4.26 29.22
CA LYS A 64 12.41 3.99 29.97
C LYS A 64 11.47 3.01 29.27
N CYS A 65 11.94 2.28 28.26
CA CYS A 65 11.11 1.38 27.47
C CYS A 65 11.40 -0.09 27.81
N GLU A 66 10.40 -0.76 28.35
CA GLU A 66 10.51 -2.17 28.79
C GLU A 66 10.02 -3.17 27.76
N LEU A 67 9.56 -2.69 26.60
CA LEU A 67 8.77 -3.50 25.69
C LEU A 67 9.48 -4.80 25.28
N VAL A 68 10.77 -4.70 24.96
CA VAL A 68 11.55 -5.86 24.50
C VAL A 68 11.99 -6.77 25.64
N HIS A 69 11.81 -6.33 26.89
CA HIS A 69 12.12 -7.04 28.12
C HIS A 69 10.91 -7.78 28.70
N ARG A 70 9.72 -7.63 28.14
CA ARG A 70 8.55 -8.41 28.54
C ARG A 70 8.51 -9.75 27.83
N ARG A 71 8.33 -10.84 28.56
CA ARG A 71 8.32 -12.22 28.04
C ARG A 71 7.34 -12.41 26.88
N GLU A 72 6.15 -11.86 26.99
CA GLU A 72 5.07 -11.97 25.99
C GLU A 72 5.34 -11.22 24.69
N MET A 73 6.35 -10.34 24.67
CA MET A 73 6.64 -9.49 23.50
C MET A 73 7.52 -10.16 22.46
N TYR A 74 8.09 -11.35 22.75
CA TYR A 74 8.99 -12.04 21.82
C TYR A 74 8.37 -12.20 20.41
N ASP A 75 7.19 -12.79 20.31
CA ASP A 75 6.55 -13.03 19.01
C ASP A 75 6.15 -11.74 18.31
N ALA A 76 5.81 -10.68 19.06
CA ALA A 76 5.52 -9.36 18.48
C ALA A 76 6.78 -8.69 17.92
N VAL A 77 7.92 -8.77 18.62
CA VAL A 77 9.21 -8.25 18.17
C VAL A 77 9.69 -8.99 16.92
N ILE A 78 9.63 -10.32 16.91
CA ILE A 78 10.03 -11.13 15.75
C ILE A 78 9.15 -10.80 14.53
N ARG A 79 7.83 -10.68 14.71
CA ARG A 79 6.92 -10.25 13.62
C ARG A 79 7.28 -8.86 13.09
N ALA A 80 7.54 -7.89 13.97
CA ALA A 80 7.92 -6.54 13.56
C ALA A 80 9.26 -6.51 12.78
N LEU A 81 10.21 -7.38 13.11
CA LEU A 81 11.48 -7.51 12.38
C LEU A 81 11.32 -8.21 11.02
N ALA A 82 10.43 -9.19 10.93
CA ALA A 82 10.13 -9.90 9.67
C ALA A 82 9.34 -9.05 8.67
N GLU A 83 8.64 -8.02 9.15
CA GLU A 83 7.81 -7.14 8.34
C GLU A 83 8.62 -6.35 7.31
N ARG A 84 8.30 -6.59 6.04
CA ARG A 84 8.87 -5.90 4.86
C ARG A 84 7.90 -4.93 4.19
N ASP A 85 6.69 -4.84 4.72
CA ASP A 85 5.67 -3.90 4.26
C ASP A 85 6.20 -2.47 4.36
N GLU A 86 5.93 -1.69 3.34
CA GLU A 86 6.25 -0.27 3.31
C GLU A 86 4.96 0.52 3.19
N VAL A 87 4.79 1.51 4.07
CA VAL A 87 3.71 2.50 3.95
C VAL A 87 4.30 3.77 3.38
N VAL A 88 3.99 4.06 2.13
CA VAL A 88 4.41 5.29 1.45
C VAL A 88 3.29 6.32 1.59
N THR A 89 3.61 7.45 2.22
CA THR A 89 2.66 8.58 2.34
C THR A 89 2.87 9.55 1.19
N LEU A 90 1.82 9.75 0.38
CA LEU A 90 1.81 10.67 -0.75
C LEU A 90 0.94 11.90 -0.45
N ASN A 91 1.48 13.09 -0.70
CA ASN A 91 0.68 14.31 -0.73
C ASN A 91 0.04 14.48 -2.12
N VAL A 92 -1.25 14.21 -2.25
CA VAL A 92 -1.98 14.30 -3.53
C VAL A 92 -2.11 15.72 -4.06
N GLY A 93 -1.92 16.73 -3.22
CA GLY A 93 -1.84 18.13 -3.66
C GLY A 93 -0.66 18.39 -4.61
N THR A 94 0.40 17.59 -4.52
CA THR A 94 1.53 17.63 -5.47
C THR A 94 1.17 17.09 -6.86
N LEU A 95 0.05 16.38 -6.98
CA LEU A 95 -0.44 15.78 -8.21
C LEU A 95 -1.67 16.50 -8.78
N ARG A 96 -2.02 17.68 -8.26
CA ARG A 96 -3.28 18.38 -8.56
C ARG A 96 -3.56 18.53 -10.06
N GLU A 97 -2.57 18.89 -10.88
CA GLU A 97 -2.78 19.11 -12.32
C GLU A 97 -3.11 17.79 -13.03
N ARG A 98 -2.39 16.71 -12.69
CA ARG A 98 -2.67 15.36 -13.23
C ARG A 98 -4.06 14.88 -12.82
N ILE A 99 -4.47 15.15 -11.58
CA ILE A 99 -5.82 14.82 -11.10
C ILE A 99 -6.85 15.64 -11.87
N TRP A 100 -6.61 16.93 -12.12
CA TRP A 100 -7.55 17.81 -12.84
C TRP A 100 -7.74 17.39 -14.29
N GLU A 101 -6.64 17.10 -14.99
CA GLU A 101 -6.68 16.54 -16.33
C GLU A 101 -7.47 15.23 -16.35
N ARG A 102 -7.26 14.36 -15.36
CA ARG A 102 -7.97 13.09 -15.27
C ARG A 102 -9.46 13.27 -14.97
N MET A 103 -9.82 14.19 -14.08
CA MET A 103 -11.22 14.55 -13.81
C MET A 103 -11.92 15.05 -15.07
N ALA A 104 -11.27 15.94 -15.83
CA ALA A 104 -11.82 16.47 -17.07
C ALA A 104 -12.10 15.34 -18.08
N GLN A 105 -11.21 14.35 -18.19
CA GLN A 105 -11.43 13.17 -19.04
C GLN A 105 -12.59 12.30 -18.55
N ILE A 106 -12.67 12.01 -17.25
CA ILE A 106 -13.73 11.16 -16.67
C ILE A 106 -15.11 11.80 -16.88
N ALA A 107 -15.20 13.10 -16.60
CA ALA A 107 -16.45 13.85 -16.72
C ALA A 107 -16.70 14.40 -18.13
N SER A 108 -15.85 14.06 -19.10
CA SER A 108 -15.91 14.51 -20.50
C SER A 108 -15.97 16.04 -20.67
N TRP A 109 -15.38 16.80 -19.73
CA TRP A 109 -15.33 18.26 -19.80
C TRP A 109 -14.44 18.74 -20.95
N ASP A 110 -13.44 17.94 -21.32
CA ASP A 110 -12.54 18.18 -22.47
C ASP A 110 -13.27 18.21 -23.82
N ARG A 111 -14.49 17.68 -23.88
CA ARG A 111 -15.36 17.69 -25.06
C ARG A 111 -16.42 18.80 -25.05
N MET A 112 -16.48 19.58 -23.97
CA MET A 112 -17.42 20.69 -23.83
C MET A 112 -16.90 21.96 -24.50
N ASP A 113 -17.78 22.92 -24.73
CA ASP A 113 -17.35 24.28 -25.10
C ASP A 113 -16.53 24.92 -23.96
N GLN A 114 -15.78 25.97 -24.32
CA GLN A 114 -14.80 26.57 -23.42
C GLN A 114 -15.43 27.23 -22.18
N GLU A 115 -16.64 27.77 -22.30
CA GLU A 115 -17.32 28.46 -21.20
C GLU A 115 -17.86 27.44 -20.18
N MET A 116 -18.51 26.38 -20.67
CA MET A 116 -19.01 25.29 -19.85
C MET A 116 -17.86 24.55 -19.15
N TYR A 117 -16.76 24.27 -19.86
CA TYR A 117 -15.55 23.71 -19.27
C TYR A 117 -15.04 24.55 -18.10
N ARG A 118 -14.90 25.88 -18.28
CA ARG A 118 -14.42 26.80 -17.22
C ARG A 118 -15.36 26.79 -16.02
N THR A 119 -16.67 26.78 -16.27
CA THR A 119 -17.69 26.77 -15.22
C THR A 119 -17.64 25.50 -14.38
N HIS A 120 -17.62 24.32 -15.02
CA HIS A 120 -17.50 23.04 -14.32
C HIS A 120 -16.18 22.95 -13.54
N LYS A 121 -15.06 23.30 -14.18
CA LYS A 121 -13.73 23.30 -13.55
C LYS A 121 -13.70 24.21 -12.31
N ALA A 122 -14.20 25.44 -12.42
CA ALA A 122 -14.19 26.39 -11.31
C ALA A 122 -15.03 25.88 -10.13
N LYS A 123 -16.24 25.35 -10.40
CA LYS A 123 -17.11 24.82 -9.34
C LYS A 123 -16.47 23.61 -8.65
N ALA A 124 -15.96 22.64 -9.42
CA ALA A 124 -15.34 21.43 -8.89
C ALA A 124 -14.07 21.75 -8.07
N VAL A 125 -13.14 22.52 -8.64
CA VAL A 125 -11.90 22.91 -7.94
C VAL A 125 -12.21 23.69 -6.67
N GLY A 126 -13.17 24.62 -6.73
CA GLY A 126 -13.61 25.39 -5.56
C GLY A 126 -14.16 24.50 -4.44
N SER A 127 -15.07 23.57 -4.76
CA SER A 127 -15.66 22.67 -3.75
C SER A 127 -14.63 21.73 -3.13
N ILE A 128 -13.75 21.16 -3.96
CA ILE A 128 -12.71 20.23 -3.50
C ILE A 128 -11.67 20.96 -2.64
N ALA A 129 -11.20 22.13 -3.09
CA ALA A 129 -10.23 22.92 -2.35
C ALA A 129 -10.78 23.38 -0.99
N ALA A 130 -12.05 23.81 -0.94
CA ALA A 130 -12.70 24.17 0.32
C ALA A 130 -12.73 22.99 1.30
N ARG A 131 -13.11 21.80 0.83
CA ARG A 131 -13.17 20.59 1.67
C ARG A 131 -11.79 20.13 2.14
N MET A 132 -10.79 20.24 1.27
CA MET A 132 -9.41 19.90 1.58
C MET A 132 -8.79 20.86 2.60
N GLU A 133 -9.16 22.14 2.59
CA GLU A 133 -8.66 23.13 3.56
C GLU A 133 -9.27 22.95 4.96
N GLU A 134 -10.56 22.56 5.03
CA GLU A 134 -11.20 22.17 6.29
C GLU A 134 -10.51 20.97 6.95
N ALA A 135 -9.93 20.07 6.14
CA ALA A 135 -9.40 18.79 6.57
C ALA A 135 -8.07 18.49 5.89
N LYS A 136 -6.98 19.14 6.33
CA LYS A 136 -5.64 19.03 5.71
C LYS A 136 -5.08 17.60 5.64
N HIS A 137 -5.58 16.68 6.46
CA HIS A 137 -5.20 15.27 6.38
C HIS A 137 -5.66 14.61 5.08
N LEU A 138 -6.70 15.11 4.41
CA LEU A 138 -7.20 14.60 3.12
C LEU A 138 -6.18 14.74 1.98
N TYR A 139 -5.18 15.61 2.13
CA TYR A 139 -4.06 15.68 1.19
C TYR A 139 -3.15 14.45 1.28
N ARG A 140 -3.22 13.64 2.34
CA ARG A 140 -2.33 12.49 2.54
C ARG A 140 -3.04 11.20 2.18
N VAL A 141 -2.49 10.49 1.21
CA VAL A 141 -2.86 9.11 0.88
C VAL A 141 -1.77 8.18 1.40
N SER A 142 -2.16 7.17 2.16
CA SER A 142 -1.25 6.12 2.65
C SER A 142 -1.31 4.92 1.72
N ILE A 143 -0.18 4.54 1.15
CA ILE A 143 -0.07 3.45 0.18
C ILE A 143 0.70 2.31 0.84
N LEU A 144 0.06 1.16 0.99
CA LEU A 144 0.74 -0.05 1.42
C LEU A 144 1.39 -0.73 0.20
N LEU A 145 2.67 -1.05 0.31
CA LEU A 145 3.43 -1.83 -0.67
C LEU A 145 4.05 -3.03 0.04
N GLN A 146 3.67 -4.23 -0.37
CA GLN A 146 4.22 -5.47 0.17
C GLN A 146 4.98 -6.23 -0.91
N PRO A 147 6.33 -6.32 -0.82
CA PRO A 147 7.12 -7.03 -1.82
C PRO A 147 6.88 -8.54 -1.74
N PHE A 148 6.82 -9.19 -2.90
CA PHE A 148 6.81 -10.65 -3.02
C PHE A 148 7.85 -11.14 -4.02
N SER A 149 8.32 -12.38 -3.79
CA SER A 149 9.37 -12.98 -4.61
C SER A 149 8.90 -13.25 -6.03
N ARG A 150 9.79 -13.09 -7.01
CA ARG A 150 9.57 -13.54 -8.39
C ARG A 150 9.08 -14.99 -8.48
N GLN A 151 9.49 -15.84 -7.55
CA GLN A 151 9.09 -17.26 -7.51
C GLN A 151 7.56 -17.44 -7.42
N CYS A 152 6.85 -16.44 -6.91
CA CYS A 152 5.39 -16.39 -6.83
C CYS A 152 4.72 -16.13 -8.18
N VAL A 153 5.43 -15.61 -9.19
CA VAL A 153 4.84 -15.36 -10.51
C VAL A 153 4.95 -16.62 -11.36
N LYS A 154 3.82 -17.19 -11.75
CA LYS A 154 3.75 -18.37 -12.62
C LYS A 154 3.05 -18.00 -13.92
N LYS A 155 3.13 -18.89 -14.90
CA LYS A 155 2.35 -18.76 -16.13
C LYS A 155 0.86 -18.81 -15.78
N GLY A 156 0.13 -17.75 -16.13
CA GLY A 156 -1.32 -17.62 -15.92
C GLY A 156 -1.81 -17.32 -14.49
N TYR A 157 -0.94 -17.31 -13.47
CA TYR A 157 -1.36 -17.05 -12.08
C TYR A 157 -0.20 -16.62 -11.15
N PHE A 158 -0.55 -16.04 -10.01
CA PHE A 158 0.34 -15.84 -8.87
C PHE A 158 0.13 -16.96 -7.83
N GLN A 159 1.22 -17.54 -7.32
CA GLN A 159 1.24 -18.54 -6.25
C GLN A 159 1.81 -17.92 -4.97
N ILE A 160 0.99 -17.77 -3.93
CA ILE A 160 1.38 -17.18 -2.65
C ILE A 160 1.02 -18.16 -1.52
N GLY A 161 2.02 -18.87 -0.99
CA GLY A 161 1.74 -19.99 -0.11
C GLY A 161 0.86 -21.02 -0.83
N GLU A 162 -0.29 -21.34 -0.25
CA GLU A 162 -1.29 -22.24 -0.84
C GLU A 162 -2.25 -21.51 -1.80
N GLU A 163 -2.34 -20.19 -1.72
CA GLU A 163 -3.26 -19.39 -2.53
C GLU A 163 -2.80 -19.27 -3.99
N LYS A 164 -3.78 -19.39 -4.89
CA LYS A 164 -3.63 -19.17 -6.33
C LYS A 164 -4.52 -18.03 -6.78
N ILE A 165 -3.91 -16.97 -7.31
CA ILE A 165 -4.60 -15.81 -7.87
C ILE A 165 -4.42 -15.82 -9.38
N ARG A 166 -5.50 -16.09 -10.12
CA ARG A 166 -5.46 -16.17 -11.59
C ARG A 166 -5.17 -14.81 -12.21
N CYS A 167 -4.28 -14.77 -13.20
CA CYS A 167 -3.94 -13.58 -13.97
C CYS A 167 -3.42 -14.03 -15.34
N GLN A 168 -4.33 -14.13 -16.32
CA GLN A 168 -4.05 -14.79 -17.60
C GLN A 168 -2.97 -14.11 -18.42
N VAL A 169 -2.82 -12.78 -18.28
CA VAL A 169 -1.78 -12.03 -18.98
C VAL A 169 -0.38 -12.59 -18.72
N LEU A 170 -0.14 -13.21 -17.56
CA LEU A 170 1.14 -13.81 -17.18
C LEU A 170 1.57 -14.94 -18.12
N GLU A 171 0.64 -15.60 -18.83
CA GLU A 171 0.97 -16.59 -19.87
C GLU A 171 1.84 -15.98 -20.97
N LYS A 172 1.56 -14.73 -21.32
CA LYS A 172 2.20 -14.00 -22.43
C LYS A 172 3.51 -13.30 -22.02
N LEU A 173 3.82 -13.27 -20.73
CA LEU A 173 5.00 -12.59 -20.21
C LEU A 173 6.25 -13.47 -20.31
N ASP A 174 7.38 -12.88 -20.69
CA ASP A 174 8.70 -13.46 -20.43
C ASP A 174 9.00 -13.31 -18.94
N LEU A 175 8.73 -14.38 -18.20
CA LEU A 175 8.85 -14.33 -16.77
C LEU A 175 10.33 -14.24 -16.32
N ASP A 176 11.32 -14.60 -17.15
CA ASP A 176 12.74 -14.54 -16.77
C ASP A 176 13.26 -13.09 -16.61
N GLN A 177 12.54 -12.12 -17.17
CA GLN A 177 12.84 -10.69 -16.99
C GLN A 177 12.35 -10.15 -15.64
N ILE A 178 11.34 -10.78 -15.03
CA ILE A 178 10.74 -10.31 -13.78
C ILE A 178 11.69 -10.60 -12.62
N GLN A 179 11.93 -9.58 -11.79
CA GLN A 179 12.82 -9.67 -10.63
C GLN A 179 12.07 -9.87 -9.31
N GLN A 180 10.90 -9.24 -9.17
CA GLN A 180 10.02 -9.34 -8.01
C GLN A 180 8.67 -8.70 -8.33
N GLY A 181 7.71 -8.82 -7.41
CA GLY A 181 6.47 -8.07 -7.48
C GLY A 181 6.14 -7.37 -6.17
N TYR A 182 5.06 -6.60 -6.20
CA TYR A 182 4.48 -5.91 -5.06
C TYR A 182 2.98 -6.12 -5.05
N PHE A 183 2.42 -6.53 -3.92
CA PHE A 183 1.03 -6.22 -3.64
C PHE A 183 0.93 -4.76 -3.21
N TYR A 184 -0.18 -4.12 -3.54
CA TYR A 184 -0.46 -2.79 -3.04
C TYR A 184 -1.93 -2.63 -2.67
N THR A 185 -2.19 -1.71 -1.74
CA THR A 185 -3.53 -1.18 -1.50
C THR A 185 -3.47 0.26 -0.99
N PHE A 186 -4.49 1.05 -1.34
CA PHE A 186 -4.71 2.41 -0.83
C PHE A 186 -6.16 2.84 -1.12
N HIS A 187 -6.60 3.92 -0.49
CA HIS A 187 -7.87 4.56 -0.78
C HIS A 187 -7.70 6.04 -1.17
N ALA A 188 -8.64 6.55 -1.96
CA ALA A 188 -8.73 7.99 -2.21
C ALA A 188 -9.18 8.74 -0.95
N PRO A 189 -8.93 10.05 -0.86
CA PRO A 189 -9.42 10.86 0.25
C PRO A 189 -10.93 10.74 0.40
N GLU A 190 -11.41 10.50 1.62
CA GLU A 190 -12.83 10.38 1.91
C GLU A 190 -13.46 11.75 2.13
N PHE A 191 -14.55 12.02 1.43
CA PHE A 191 -15.33 13.23 1.62
C PHE A 191 -16.67 12.85 2.24
N PRO A 192 -16.85 13.05 3.56
CA PRO A 192 -18.14 12.84 4.19
C PRO A 192 -19.20 13.73 3.52
N VAL A 193 -20.32 13.15 3.11
CA VAL A 193 -21.43 13.90 2.51
C VAL A 193 -22.02 14.82 3.58
N LYS A 194 -22.06 16.12 3.31
CA LYS A 194 -22.70 17.11 4.19
C LYS A 194 -24.10 17.43 3.67
N LYS A 195 -25.02 17.81 4.57
CA LYS A 195 -26.38 18.28 4.19
C LYS A 195 -26.38 19.49 3.26
N THR A 196 -25.30 20.27 3.27
CA THR A 196 -25.10 21.44 2.42
C THR A 196 -24.61 21.10 1.02
N ASP A 197 -24.17 19.86 0.78
CA ASP A 197 -23.57 19.46 -0.49
C ASP A 197 -24.66 19.21 -1.53
N ASP A 198 -24.66 20.00 -2.60
CA ASP A 198 -25.56 19.76 -3.74
C ASP A 198 -25.13 18.49 -4.53
N LEU A 199 -26.06 17.94 -5.31
CA LEU A 199 -25.80 16.70 -6.08
C LEU A 199 -24.61 16.84 -7.03
N LEU A 200 -24.39 18.04 -7.58
CA LEU A 200 -23.29 18.28 -8.51
C LEU A 200 -21.93 18.34 -7.77
N GLN A 201 -21.90 18.85 -6.54
CA GLN A 201 -20.73 18.81 -5.67
C GLN A 201 -20.39 17.38 -5.26
N GLN A 202 -21.38 16.57 -4.88
CA GLN A 202 -21.19 15.16 -4.56
C GLN A 202 -20.60 14.40 -5.75
N TYR A 203 -21.15 14.62 -6.96
CA TYR A 203 -20.59 14.09 -8.20
C TYR A 203 -19.12 14.50 -8.40
N TYR A 204 -18.76 15.76 -8.16
CA TYR A 204 -17.36 16.20 -8.29
C TYR A 204 -16.42 15.54 -7.26
N PHE A 205 -16.90 15.26 -6.05
CA PHE A 205 -16.11 14.54 -5.06
C PHE A 205 -15.86 13.09 -5.50
N GLU A 206 -16.85 12.41 -6.05
CA GLU A 206 -16.68 11.06 -6.60
C GLU A 206 -15.72 11.04 -7.80
N VAL A 207 -15.90 11.97 -8.75
CA VAL A 207 -15.00 12.11 -9.91
C VAL A 207 -13.56 12.43 -9.46
N TYR A 208 -13.39 13.24 -8.41
CA TYR A 208 -12.08 13.49 -7.81
C TYR A 208 -11.48 12.21 -7.23
N GLN A 209 -12.26 11.43 -6.48
CA GLN A 209 -11.78 10.20 -5.86
C GLN A 209 -11.33 9.19 -6.94
N ILE A 210 -12.12 9.00 -7.99
CA ILE A 210 -11.77 8.13 -9.13
C ILE A 210 -10.50 8.64 -9.83
N ALA A 211 -10.41 9.95 -10.11
CA ALA A 211 -9.23 10.54 -10.71
C ALA A 211 -7.97 10.38 -9.83
N CYS A 212 -8.13 10.54 -8.51
CA CYS A 212 -7.08 10.35 -7.54
C CYS A 212 -6.58 8.90 -7.54
N LEU A 213 -7.48 7.92 -7.52
CA LEU A 213 -7.13 6.50 -7.63
C LEU A 213 -6.31 6.21 -8.89
N ASP A 214 -6.76 6.69 -10.06
CA ASP A 214 -6.05 6.48 -11.33
C ASP A 214 -4.64 7.11 -11.33
N VAL A 215 -4.54 8.37 -10.86
CA VAL A 215 -3.29 9.12 -10.86
C VAL A 215 -2.30 8.58 -9.83
N VAL A 216 -2.76 8.23 -8.63
CA VAL A 216 -1.92 7.62 -7.59
C VAL A 216 -1.44 6.24 -8.02
N ARG A 217 -2.29 5.44 -8.68
CA ARG A 217 -1.89 4.15 -9.26
C ARG A 217 -0.71 4.32 -10.22
N GLU A 218 -0.80 5.25 -11.18
CA GLU A 218 0.31 5.52 -12.09
C GLU A 218 1.54 6.09 -11.36
N TRP A 219 1.35 6.94 -10.35
CA TRP A 219 2.45 7.43 -9.53
C TRP A 219 3.19 6.30 -8.79
N ILE A 220 2.47 5.29 -8.27
CA ILE A 220 3.08 4.11 -7.63
C ILE A 220 3.97 3.36 -8.62
N ARG A 221 3.49 3.16 -9.85
CA ARG A 221 4.26 2.52 -10.91
C ARG A 221 5.56 3.28 -11.19
N GLU A 222 5.49 4.60 -11.35
CA GLU A 222 6.68 5.43 -11.55
C GLU A 222 7.62 5.39 -10.34
N TYR A 223 7.08 5.44 -9.12
CA TYR A 223 7.83 5.34 -7.87
C TYR A 223 8.59 4.02 -7.79
N LEU A 224 7.93 2.90 -8.06
CA LEU A 224 8.54 1.57 -8.06
C LEU A 224 9.61 1.45 -9.15
N ALA A 225 9.37 1.97 -10.36
CA ALA A 225 10.36 1.98 -11.42
C ALA A 225 11.63 2.76 -10.99
N ARG A 226 11.47 3.96 -10.42
CA ARG A 226 12.61 4.76 -9.89
C ARG A 226 13.33 4.05 -8.75
N LYS A 227 12.59 3.50 -7.78
CA LYS A 227 13.13 2.78 -6.62
C LYS A 227 14.04 1.62 -7.01
N HIS A 228 13.70 0.92 -8.09
CA HIS A 228 14.47 -0.23 -8.58
C HIS A 228 15.51 0.12 -9.65
N SER A 229 15.58 1.37 -10.10
CA SER A 229 16.50 1.83 -11.15
C SER A 229 17.79 2.47 -10.64
N VAL A 230 18.23 2.15 -9.42
CA VAL A 230 19.40 2.82 -8.79
C VAL A 230 20.70 2.59 -9.56
N ARG A 231 20.94 1.36 -10.03
CA ARG A 231 22.18 0.99 -10.76
C ARG A 231 21.95 0.79 -12.26
N GLU A 232 20.82 0.20 -12.61
CA GLU A 232 20.44 -0.12 -13.98
C GLU A 232 18.95 0.16 -14.12
N THR A 233 18.52 0.60 -15.30
CA THR A 233 17.10 0.85 -15.58
C THR A 233 16.27 -0.42 -15.34
N ARG A 234 15.17 -0.23 -14.61
CA ARG A 234 14.13 -1.23 -14.37
C ARG A 234 12.77 -0.64 -14.66
N TYR A 235 11.85 -1.53 -15.01
CA TYR A 235 10.49 -1.17 -15.41
C TYR A 235 9.51 -1.74 -14.40
N ALA A 236 8.52 -0.93 -14.04
CA ALA A 236 7.33 -1.40 -13.33
C ALA A 236 6.21 -1.62 -14.34
N SER A 237 5.52 -2.75 -14.23
CA SER A 237 4.32 -3.03 -15.02
C SER A 237 3.21 -2.01 -14.75
N PRO A 238 2.16 -1.96 -15.59
CA PRO A 238 0.85 -1.51 -15.15
C PRO A 238 0.36 -2.31 -13.94
N SER A 239 -0.65 -1.77 -13.25
CA SER A 239 -1.30 -2.50 -12.15
C SER A 239 -2.06 -3.70 -12.69
N PHE A 240 -1.72 -4.90 -12.22
CA PHE A 240 -2.54 -6.09 -12.37
C PHE A 240 -3.52 -6.14 -11.22
N GLY A 241 -4.81 -6.00 -11.48
CA GLY A 241 -5.81 -5.97 -10.41
C GLY A 241 -7.07 -6.75 -10.77
N PRO A 242 -7.91 -7.05 -9.77
CA PRO A 242 -9.23 -7.65 -9.95
C PRO A 242 -10.06 -6.88 -10.98
N GLY A 243 -10.74 -7.59 -11.88
CA GLY A 243 -11.53 -7.01 -12.97
C GLY A 243 -10.75 -6.74 -14.27
N PHE A 244 -9.43 -6.93 -14.28
CA PHE A 244 -8.57 -6.75 -15.45
C PHE A 244 -7.62 -7.94 -15.65
N TYR A 245 -7.00 -8.04 -16.84
CA TYR A 245 -5.94 -9.02 -17.13
C TYR A 245 -6.31 -10.50 -16.88
N GLY A 246 -7.59 -10.85 -16.92
CA GLY A 246 -8.06 -12.21 -16.63
C GLY A 246 -8.10 -12.54 -15.13
N MET A 247 -8.14 -11.53 -14.26
CA MET A 247 -8.29 -11.66 -12.82
C MET A 247 -9.72 -11.30 -12.41
N GLU A 248 -10.37 -12.22 -11.71
CA GLU A 248 -11.76 -12.06 -11.25
C GLU A 248 -11.86 -11.04 -10.10
N LEU A 249 -13.02 -10.39 -9.94
CA LEU A 249 -13.24 -9.40 -8.88
C LEU A 249 -13.13 -10.01 -7.47
N GLU A 250 -13.51 -11.27 -7.31
CA GLU A 250 -13.42 -12.04 -6.07
C GLU A 250 -11.97 -12.25 -5.60
N ALA A 251 -10.97 -12.00 -6.48
CA ALA A 251 -9.58 -12.02 -6.08
C ALA A 251 -9.21 -10.86 -5.12
N THR A 252 -10.05 -9.83 -5.01
CA THR A 252 -9.79 -8.65 -4.17
C THR A 252 -9.61 -9.03 -2.70
N GLU A 253 -10.55 -9.79 -2.14
CA GLU A 253 -10.49 -10.26 -0.74
C GLU A 253 -9.20 -11.04 -0.48
N LYS A 254 -8.85 -11.95 -1.39
CA LYS A 254 -7.63 -12.75 -1.31
C LYS A 254 -6.36 -11.90 -1.37
N ILE A 255 -6.31 -10.88 -2.21
CA ILE A 255 -5.16 -9.97 -2.28
C ILE A 255 -5.00 -9.21 -0.97
N LEU A 256 -6.11 -8.71 -0.41
CA LEU A 256 -6.09 -7.98 0.85
C LEU A 256 -5.70 -8.87 2.03
N SER A 257 -6.19 -10.12 2.08
CA SER A 257 -5.86 -11.08 3.15
C SER A 257 -4.38 -11.50 3.16
N LEU A 258 -3.66 -11.28 2.07
CA LEU A 258 -2.21 -11.50 1.99
C LEU A 258 -1.40 -10.32 2.54
N MET A 259 -2.05 -9.22 2.90
CA MET A 259 -1.44 -7.99 3.40
C MET A 259 -2.02 -7.58 4.76
N ASN A 260 -1.50 -6.49 5.33
CA ASN A 260 -2.09 -5.77 6.47
C ASN A 260 -2.75 -4.46 5.99
N PRO A 261 -3.88 -4.52 5.27
CA PRO A 261 -4.44 -3.37 4.55
C PRO A 261 -4.84 -2.20 5.45
N GLU A 262 -5.07 -2.44 6.74
CA GLU A 262 -5.43 -1.44 7.74
C GLU A 262 -4.32 -0.37 7.89
N LYS A 263 -3.07 -0.72 7.57
CA LYS A 263 -1.95 0.24 7.55
C LYS A 263 -2.10 1.33 6.49
N ALA A 264 -2.88 1.07 5.45
CA ALA A 264 -3.27 2.02 4.43
C ALA A 264 -4.69 2.57 4.65
N GLY A 265 -5.34 2.26 5.78
CA GLY A 265 -6.72 2.64 6.04
C GLY A 265 -7.76 1.84 5.26
N VAL A 266 -7.38 0.70 4.67
CA VAL A 266 -8.28 -0.15 3.87
C VAL A 266 -8.68 -1.39 4.67
N SER A 267 -9.93 -1.81 4.55
CA SER A 267 -10.46 -3.05 5.13
C SER A 267 -11.43 -3.72 4.16
N TRP A 268 -11.72 -5.00 4.38
CA TRP A 268 -12.74 -5.76 3.65
C TRP A 268 -13.94 -6.02 4.57
N GLN A 269 -15.12 -5.55 4.19
CA GLN A 269 -16.35 -5.72 4.98
C GLN A 269 -17.52 -5.97 4.03
N GLU A 270 -18.40 -6.91 4.40
CA GLU A 270 -19.65 -7.21 3.66
C GLU A 270 -19.46 -7.44 2.14
N GLY A 271 -18.33 -8.03 1.74
CA GLY A 271 -18.03 -8.34 0.33
C GLY A 271 -17.49 -7.16 -0.48
N SER A 272 -17.07 -6.07 0.16
CA SER A 272 -16.48 -4.91 -0.51
C SER A 272 -15.33 -4.28 0.27
N MET A 273 -14.55 -3.43 -0.40
CA MET A 273 -13.52 -2.64 0.25
C MET A 273 -14.12 -1.43 0.96
N HIS A 274 -13.59 -1.13 2.15
CA HIS A 274 -13.90 0.08 2.90
C HIS A 274 -12.60 0.84 3.17
N PRO A 275 -12.48 2.10 2.72
CA PRO A 275 -13.47 2.89 1.97
C PRO A 275 -13.82 2.32 0.59
N LEU A 276 -15.02 2.62 0.08
CA LEU A 276 -15.46 2.12 -1.24
C LEU A 276 -14.52 2.55 -2.38
N MET A 277 -13.98 3.76 -2.28
CA MET A 277 -13.00 4.30 -3.21
C MET A 277 -11.58 3.82 -2.86
N SER A 278 -11.39 2.50 -2.85
CA SER A 278 -10.11 1.81 -2.64
C SER A 278 -9.65 1.04 -3.87
N LEU A 279 -8.35 0.80 -3.96
CA LEU A 279 -7.76 -0.09 -4.97
C LEU A 279 -6.81 -1.08 -4.32
N ALA A 280 -6.83 -2.31 -4.79
CA ALA A 280 -5.84 -3.34 -4.50
C ALA A 280 -5.37 -4.01 -5.79
N GLY A 281 -4.13 -4.46 -5.81
CA GLY A 281 -3.58 -5.13 -6.98
C GLY A 281 -2.09 -5.44 -6.84
N MET A 282 -1.45 -5.68 -7.97
CA MET A 282 -0.06 -6.09 -8.06
C MET A 282 0.73 -5.32 -9.11
N TYR A 283 1.99 -5.05 -8.79
CA TYR A 283 3.00 -4.58 -9.73
C TYR A 283 4.10 -5.62 -9.90
N LEU A 284 4.70 -5.67 -11.08
CA LEU A 284 5.87 -6.47 -11.38
C LEU A 284 7.05 -5.56 -11.74
N ILE A 285 8.22 -5.86 -11.17
CA ILE A 285 9.49 -5.21 -11.52
C ILE A 285 10.24 -6.11 -12.48
N SER A 286 10.74 -5.53 -13.57
CA SER A 286 11.37 -6.26 -14.66
C SER A 286 12.57 -5.54 -15.24
N LYS A 287 13.50 -6.31 -15.83
CA LYS A 287 14.67 -5.80 -16.55
C LYS A 287 14.31 -5.08 -17.86
N LYS A 288 13.17 -5.44 -18.47
CA LYS A 288 12.61 -4.85 -19.69
C LYS A 288 11.16 -4.44 -19.45
N ASP A 289 10.59 -3.65 -20.37
CA ASP A 289 9.15 -3.36 -20.35
C ASP A 289 8.37 -4.67 -20.20
N VAL A 290 7.42 -4.70 -19.27
CA VAL A 290 6.66 -5.90 -18.90
C VAL A 290 5.58 -6.21 -19.94
N LEU A 291 4.98 -5.20 -20.56
CA LEU A 291 3.87 -5.40 -21.52
C LEU A 291 4.12 -4.69 -22.87
N PRO A 292 5.23 -4.96 -23.57
CA PRO A 292 5.50 -4.30 -24.84
C PRO A 292 4.50 -4.73 -25.93
N SER A 293 3.93 -5.94 -25.86
CA SER A 293 3.09 -6.55 -26.91
C SER A 293 1.66 -6.92 -26.50
N CYS A 294 1.23 -6.69 -25.25
CA CYS A 294 -0.12 -7.05 -24.74
C CYS A 294 -0.84 -5.81 -24.17
N ARG A 295 -0.68 -4.64 -24.80
CA ARG A 295 -1.33 -3.41 -24.30
C ARG A 295 -2.86 -3.48 -24.38
N ASP A 296 -3.40 -4.28 -25.30
CA ASP A 296 -4.84 -4.54 -25.46
C ASP A 296 -5.46 -5.20 -24.20
N CYS A 297 -4.62 -5.83 -23.38
CA CYS A 297 -5.02 -6.55 -22.18
C CYS A 297 -5.43 -5.58 -21.03
N ALA A 298 -5.00 -4.32 -21.08
CA ALA A 298 -5.28 -3.29 -20.07
C ALA A 298 -6.76 -2.87 -20.00
N SER A 299 -7.54 -3.15 -21.05
CA SER A 299 -8.98 -2.90 -21.11
C SER A 299 -9.79 -4.17 -21.41
N CYS A 300 -9.18 -5.36 -21.35
CA CYS A 300 -9.90 -6.61 -21.60
C CYS A 300 -10.82 -6.98 -20.42
N ILE A 301 -12.10 -7.20 -20.70
CA ILE A 301 -13.13 -7.76 -19.81
C ILE A 301 -13.05 -9.30 -19.76
N GLY A 302 -11.86 -9.86 -19.96
CA GLY A 302 -11.66 -11.31 -20.02
C GLY A 302 -11.67 -11.89 -18.62
N GLY A 303 -12.37 -13.01 -18.43
CA GLY A 303 -12.47 -13.74 -17.17
C GLY A 303 -11.87 -15.14 -17.28
N LYS A 304 -12.11 -15.99 -16.28
CA LYS A 304 -11.61 -17.37 -16.16
C LYS A 304 -11.95 -18.28 -17.36
N GLU A 305 -13.02 -17.97 -18.06
CA GLU A 305 -13.49 -18.71 -19.25
C GLU A 305 -12.77 -18.27 -20.54
N GLY A 306 -12.02 -17.15 -20.52
CA GLY A 306 -11.27 -16.62 -21.66
C GLY A 306 -11.45 -15.11 -21.85
N CYS A 307 -10.63 -14.51 -22.72
CA CYS A 307 -10.73 -13.09 -23.14
C CYS A 307 -11.25 -13.02 -24.58
N GLN A 308 -12.40 -12.35 -24.79
CA GLN A 308 -12.99 -12.15 -26.12
C GLN A 308 -12.06 -11.39 -27.09
N TYR A 309 -11.20 -10.50 -26.57
CA TYR A 309 -10.28 -9.69 -27.39
C TYR A 309 -8.99 -10.42 -27.77
N CYS A 310 -8.51 -11.33 -26.92
CA CYS A 310 -7.22 -11.98 -27.12
C CYS A 310 -7.29 -13.25 -27.97
N SER A 311 -8.47 -13.64 -28.47
CA SER A 311 -8.67 -14.85 -29.27
C SER A 311 -7.87 -16.03 -28.68
N ASN A 312 -8.25 -16.51 -27.50
CA ASN A 312 -8.03 -17.93 -27.23
C ASN A 312 -8.97 -18.67 -28.19
N ASN A 313 -8.51 -18.90 -29.41
CA ASN A 313 -9.00 -20.05 -30.15
C ASN A 313 -8.72 -21.26 -29.26
N ARG A 314 -9.79 -22.04 -29.06
CA ARG A 314 -9.84 -23.39 -28.54
C ARG A 314 -8.52 -24.16 -28.59
#